data_AF-A0A849QIK4-F1
#
_entry.id   AF-A0A849QIK4-F1
#
_cell.length_a   1.000
_cell.length_b   1.000
_cell.length_c   1.000
_cell.angle_alpha   90.00
_cell.angle_beta   90.00
_cell.angle_gamma   90.00
#
_symmetry.space_group_name_H-M   'P 1'
#
loop_
_entity.id
_entity.type
_entity.pdbx_description
1 polymer ?
#
loop_
_entity_poly.entity_id
_entity_poly.type
_entity_poly.pdbx_seq_one_letter_code
_entity_poly.pdbx_strand_id
1 'polypeptide(L)'
;ETSKRNARQSFGDMVSGCLKKRLSICFFSASSPASEDKSGSAVAMLVKRPSDQSSPYAKPVSIGPYNVIAMRHTTAEVPKAKWPDHMEQVQVFVLVVAPPLPSAHDLGAVIDRIRANSKATILVVPGSDEELEFARRLELLLDIDLCDSVSSSPTDLLLSVLAMSGFTDMHPELAREKWVVDQLGTKESPTASEEEGPDIGHQAFFVIDKTTGTPHFSYFYESESEYLRRAPNVVAAISQFDLDSSGRTETSLLQTGELKYAILEREGLIFTLVTGDKEDPELVRSRFSILPSIYFDEMPKETEDPSDLYAYGPFMIKLLATIPSENWSDRTCPTRIEEPDWLWFQSDLMSKFLETVWNSIDGQTPLSQLVVGKGPGMVLGALHYLKRMGAIDTKLLIIPSDIPEVIQKPSAQVLSLYSHSELILGFVDGKSSIESIATKVGIDETILITVFSELYRRGYIELKFANTTPP
;
A
#
# COMPACT_ATOMS: atom_id res chain seq x y z
N GLU A 1 -6.87 16.36 35.13
CA GLU A 1 -7.20 16.71 33.73
C GLU A 1 -6.33 15.87 32.80
N THR A 2 -6.90 14.82 32.21
CA THR A 2 -6.19 13.97 31.25
C THR A 2 -6.26 14.63 29.87
N SER A 3 -5.09 14.89 29.28
CA SER A 3 -4.94 15.47 27.93
C SER A 3 -5.87 14.79 26.93
N LYS A 4 -6.56 15.58 26.09
CA LYS A 4 -7.45 15.10 25.01
C LYS A 4 -6.78 14.04 24.09
N ARG A 5 -5.44 14.05 24.03
CA ARG A 5 -4.62 13.07 23.30
C ARG A 5 -4.66 11.68 23.96
N ASN A 6 -4.63 11.61 25.29
CA ASN A 6 -4.72 10.36 26.05
C ASN A 6 -6.14 9.77 26.02
N ALA A 7 -7.18 10.63 25.97
CA ALA A 7 -8.56 10.18 25.85
C ALA A 7 -8.87 9.56 24.47
N ARG A 8 -8.29 10.08 23.39
CA ARG A 8 -8.42 9.50 22.04
C ARG A 8 -7.75 8.12 21.94
N GLN A 9 -6.56 7.99 22.53
CA GLN A 9 -5.82 6.73 22.56
C GLN A 9 -6.53 5.68 23.45
N SER A 10 -6.97 6.07 24.65
CA SER A 10 -7.70 5.16 25.53
C SER A 10 -9.06 4.73 24.97
N PHE A 11 -9.71 5.56 24.15
CA PHE A 11 -10.96 5.19 23.48
C PHE A 11 -10.73 4.13 22.38
N GLY A 12 -9.64 4.24 21.60
CA GLY A 12 -9.27 3.24 20.60
C GLY A 12 -8.98 1.87 21.23
N ASP A 13 -8.26 1.85 22.35
CA ASP A 13 -7.96 0.63 23.12
C ASP A 13 -9.23 0.04 23.76
N MET A 14 -10.12 0.89 24.30
CA MET A 14 -11.38 0.47 24.92
C MET A 14 -12.37 -0.09 23.88
N VAL A 15 -12.50 0.53 22.71
CA VAL A 15 -13.35 0.05 21.61
C VAL A 15 -12.78 -1.24 21.02
N SER A 16 -11.46 -1.33 20.83
CA SER A 16 -10.79 -2.57 20.38
C SER A 16 -10.95 -3.71 21.39
N GLY A 17 -10.97 -3.41 22.69
CA GLY A 17 -11.19 -4.40 23.75
C GLY A 17 -12.64 -4.91 23.83
N CYS A 18 -13.63 -4.09 23.43
CA CYS A 18 -15.05 -4.45 23.50
C CYS A 18 -15.61 -5.06 22.20
N LEU A 19 -15.04 -4.75 21.03
CA LEU A 19 -15.56 -5.18 19.73
C LEU A 19 -14.83 -6.38 19.12
N LYS A 20 -13.56 -6.62 19.47
CA LYS A 20 -12.77 -7.73 18.90
C LYS A 20 -13.01 -9.03 19.67
N LYS A 21 -13.16 -10.12 18.94
CA LYS A 21 -13.37 -11.45 19.53
C LYS A 21 -12.07 -11.91 20.18
N ARG A 22 -12.13 -12.24 21.48
CA ARG A 22 -10.97 -12.77 22.21
C ARG A 22 -10.70 -14.20 21.74
N LEU A 23 -9.45 -14.48 21.37
CA LEU A 23 -8.99 -15.80 20.95
C LEU A 23 -7.72 -16.14 21.72
N SER A 24 -7.63 -17.35 22.25
CA SER A 24 -6.49 -17.82 23.03
C SER A 24 -5.87 -19.05 22.38
N ILE A 25 -4.56 -18.98 22.19
CA ILE A 25 -3.75 -19.97 21.50
C ILE A 25 -2.68 -20.49 22.46
N CYS A 26 -2.55 -21.80 22.57
CA CYS A 26 -1.50 -22.44 23.36
C CYS A 26 -0.48 -23.09 22.44
N PHE A 27 0.75 -22.61 22.48
CA PHE A 27 1.88 -23.17 21.74
C PHE A 27 2.65 -24.16 22.61
N PHE A 28 2.83 -25.38 22.12
CA PHE A 28 3.81 -26.33 22.63
C PHE A 28 5.09 -26.19 21.84
N SER A 29 6.12 -25.58 22.45
CA SER A 29 7.41 -25.34 21.80
C SER A 29 8.54 -25.41 22.83
N ALA A 30 9.78 -25.52 22.37
CA ALA A 30 10.93 -25.51 23.25
C ALA A 30 11.07 -24.17 24.00
N SER A 31 11.48 -24.22 25.28
CA SER A 31 11.72 -23.01 26.07
C SER A 31 12.81 -22.11 25.47
N SER A 32 13.78 -22.74 24.80
CA SER A 32 14.87 -22.09 24.07
C SER A 32 14.95 -22.74 22.67
N PRO A 33 14.31 -22.16 21.65
CA PRO A 33 14.33 -22.70 20.29
C PRO A 33 15.75 -22.68 19.73
N ALA A 34 16.09 -23.67 18.91
CA ALA A 34 17.34 -23.70 18.16
C ALA A 34 17.33 -22.61 17.06
N SER A 35 18.49 -22.25 16.51
CA SER A 35 18.57 -21.23 15.44
C SER A 35 17.82 -21.62 14.17
N GLU A 36 17.66 -22.92 13.94
CA GLU A 36 16.95 -23.49 12.79
C GLU A 36 15.43 -23.52 13.02
N ASP A 37 14.98 -23.44 14.28
CA ASP A 37 13.57 -23.43 14.67
C ASP A 37 12.97 -22.02 14.49
N LYS A 38 12.61 -21.69 13.24
CA LYS A 38 11.99 -20.43 12.84
C LYS A 38 10.66 -20.23 13.58
N SER A 39 9.78 -21.22 13.54
CA SER A 39 8.45 -21.16 14.16
C SER A 39 8.53 -21.06 15.68
N GLY A 40 9.40 -21.82 16.34
CA GLY A 40 9.62 -21.72 17.78
C GLY A 40 10.26 -20.39 18.19
N SER A 41 11.11 -19.80 17.33
CA SER A 41 11.64 -18.45 17.53
C SER A 41 10.52 -17.40 17.49
N ALA A 42 9.57 -17.51 16.56
CA ALA A 42 8.39 -16.65 16.51
C ALA A 42 7.52 -16.79 17.78
N VAL A 43 7.29 -18.01 18.27
CA VAL A 43 6.58 -18.25 19.54
C VAL A 43 7.32 -17.62 20.72
N ALA A 44 8.65 -17.74 20.77
CA ALA A 44 9.44 -17.13 21.83
C ALA A 44 9.31 -15.59 21.81
N MET A 45 9.23 -14.97 20.63
CA MET A 45 8.99 -13.52 20.51
C MET A 45 7.58 -13.10 20.95
N LEU A 46 6.56 -13.92 20.67
CA LEU A 46 5.18 -13.69 21.13
C LEU A 46 5.10 -13.65 22.66
N VAL A 47 5.84 -14.53 23.34
CA VAL A 47 5.73 -14.72 24.79
C VAL A 47 6.73 -13.87 25.60
N LYS A 48 7.84 -13.39 25.01
CA LYS A 48 8.90 -12.63 25.72
C LYS A 48 8.56 -11.18 26.11
N ARG A 49 7.37 -10.64 25.82
CA ARG A 49 7.04 -9.26 26.24
C ARG A 49 6.78 -9.22 27.76
N PRO A 50 7.36 -8.26 28.51
CA PRO A 50 7.18 -8.18 29.95
C PRO A 50 5.73 -7.80 30.27
N SER A 51 4.93 -8.77 30.69
CA SER A 51 3.86 -8.56 31.65
C SER A 51 4.39 -8.92 33.04
N ASP A 52 3.86 -8.25 34.06
CA ASP A 52 4.07 -8.63 35.46
C ASP A 52 4.01 -10.16 35.64
N GLN A 53 4.89 -10.69 36.50
CA GLN A 53 5.20 -12.10 36.72
C GLN A 53 4.02 -13.00 37.17
N SER A 54 2.77 -12.57 37.02
CA SER A 54 1.58 -13.24 37.56
C SER A 54 0.65 -13.87 36.52
N SER A 55 0.85 -13.66 35.20
CA SER A 55 -0.01 -14.23 34.14
C SER A 55 0.76 -15.19 33.22
N PRO A 56 0.23 -16.39 32.92
CA PRO A 56 0.83 -17.31 31.94
C PRO A 56 0.63 -16.85 30.48
N TYR A 57 -0.11 -15.77 30.26
CA TYR A 57 -0.46 -15.24 28.95
C TYR A 57 0.43 -14.07 28.52
N ALA A 58 0.79 -14.02 27.24
CA ALA A 58 1.38 -12.85 26.60
C ALA A 58 0.41 -11.65 26.58
N LYS A 59 0.94 -10.46 26.29
CA LYS A 59 0.10 -9.30 25.98
C LYS A 59 -0.80 -9.62 24.76
N PRO A 60 -2.10 -9.26 24.79
CA PRO A 60 -2.98 -9.44 23.64
C PRO A 60 -2.41 -8.78 22.39
N VAL A 61 -2.52 -9.47 21.26
CA VAL A 61 -2.12 -9.01 19.93
C VAL A 61 -3.38 -8.80 19.12
N SER A 62 -3.61 -7.57 18.65
CA SER A 62 -4.69 -7.31 17.70
C SER A 62 -4.32 -7.83 16.32
N ILE A 63 -5.14 -8.73 15.78
CA ILE A 63 -5.04 -9.24 14.41
C ILE A 63 -6.43 -9.24 13.79
N GLY A 64 -6.72 -8.22 12.97
CA GLY A 64 -8.02 -8.06 12.33
C GLY A 64 -9.18 -8.00 13.34
N PRO A 65 -10.18 -8.89 13.24
CA PRO A 65 -11.30 -8.92 14.17
C PRO A 65 -10.98 -9.60 15.52
N TYR A 66 -9.75 -10.09 15.70
CA TYR A 66 -9.34 -10.87 16.86
C TYR A 66 -8.39 -10.13 17.79
N ASN A 67 -8.58 -10.35 19.09
CA ASN A 67 -7.56 -10.08 20.11
C ASN A 67 -6.98 -11.43 20.55
N VAL A 68 -5.81 -11.76 19.98
CA VAL A 68 -5.14 -13.04 20.17
C VAL A 68 -4.27 -12.99 21.41
N ILE A 69 -4.43 -13.96 22.30
CA ILE A 69 -3.61 -14.10 23.51
C ILE A 69 -2.89 -15.44 23.43
N ALA A 70 -1.57 -15.39 23.28
CA ALA A 70 -0.72 -16.57 23.20
C ALA A 70 -0.20 -16.98 24.58
N MET A 71 -0.13 -18.28 24.84
CA MET A 71 0.64 -18.88 25.94
C MET A 71 1.61 -19.92 25.38
N ARG A 72 2.65 -20.24 26.14
CA ARG A 72 3.62 -21.29 25.77
C ARG A 72 3.75 -22.32 26.89
N HIS A 73 3.73 -23.58 26.50
CA HIS A 73 4.11 -24.73 27.31
C HIS A 73 5.19 -25.53 26.60
N THR A 74 5.95 -26.32 27.34
CA THR A 74 6.73 -27.42 26.74
C THR A 74 5.92 -28.71 26.76
N THR A 75 6.23 -29.64 25.86
CA THR A 75 5.61 -30.98 25.86
C THR A 75 5.85 -31.74 27.18
N ALA A 76 6.97 -31.47 27.85
CA ALA A 76 7.31 -32.01 29.17
C ALA A 76 6.51 -31.38 30.33
N GLU A 77 5.99 -30.16 30.15
CA GLU A 77 5.22 -29.42 31.16
C GLU A 77 3.74 -29.80 31.22
N VAL A 78 3.24 -30.60 30.26
CA VAL A 78 1.85 -31.09 30.29
C VAL A 78 1.65 -31.93 31.57
N PRO A 79 0.99 -31.40 32.62
CA PRO A 79 1.22 -31.90 33.97
C PRO A 79 0.49 -33.22 34.17
N LYS A 80 1.15 -34.36 34.39
CA LYS A 80 0.50 -35.70 34.57
C LYS A 80 -0.65 -35.78 35.60
N ALA A 81 -0.86 -34.76 36.43
CA ALA A 81 -1.78 -34.79 37.56
C ALA A 81 -3.18 -34.14 37.31
N LYS A 82 -3.28 -32.87 36.86
CA LYS A 82 -4.58 -32.17 36.66
C LYS A 82 -4.52 -31.21 35.47
N TRP A 83 -5.59 -31.17 34.65
CA TRP A 83 -5.72 -30.21 33.56
C TRP A 83 -5.81 -28.79 34.11
N PRO A 84 -4.98 -27.84 33.68
CA PRO A 84 -5.03 -26.47 34.20
C PRO A 84 -6.29 -25.71 33.74
N ASP A 85 -6.93 -24.98 34.63
CA ASP A 85 -8.15 -24.19 34.35
C ASP A 85 -7.95 -23.18 33.19
N HIS A 86 -6.73 -22.65 33.02
CA HIS A 86 -6.42 -21.74 31.91
C HIS A 86 -6.34 -22.43 30.54
N MET A 87 -6.12 -23.75 30.49
CA MET A 87 -6.12 -24.52 29.25
C MET A 87 -7.54 -24.88 28.78
N GLU A 88 -8.55 -24.80 29.64
CA GLU A 88 -9.95 -25.04 29.25
C GLU A 88 -10.50 -23.95 28.33
N GLN A 89 -9.94 -22.73 28.41
CA GLN A 89 -10.39 -21.58 27.64
C GLN A 89 -9.68 -21.45 26.28
N VAL A 90 -8.66 -22.27 26.02
CA VAL A 90 -7.88 -22.27 24.78
C VAL A 90 -8.75 -22.74 23.62
N GLN A 91 -8.74 -21.98 22.53
CA GLN A 91 -9.49 -22.31 21.31
C GLN A 91 -8.63 -23.05 20.27
N VAL A 92 -7.31 -22.85 20.30
CA VAL A 92 -6.37 -23.50 19.38
C VAL A 92 -5.11 -23.96 20.13
N PHE A 93 -4.76 -25.23 19.98
CA PHE A 93 -3.47 -25.78 20.42
C PHE A 93 -2.55 -25.96 19.23
N VAL A 94 -1.31 -25.51 19.34
CA VAL A 94 -0.32 -25.57 18.26
C VAL A 94 0.91 -26.31 18.75
N LEU A 95 1.24 -27.42 18.09
CA LEU A 95 2.43 -28.23 18.38
C LEU A 95 3.55 -27.81 17.42
N VAL A 96 4.57 -27.12 17.92
CA VAL A 96 5.75 -26.76 17.12
C VAL A 96 6.76 -27.89 17.17
N VAL A 97 7.14 -28.39 16.00
CA VAL A 97 7.99 -29.57 15.87
C VAL A 97 9.34 -29.18 15.31
N ALA A 98 10.37 -29.22 16.16
CA ALA A 98 11.72 -28.82 15.83
C ALA A 98 12.75 -29.76 16.49
N PRO A 99 14.01 -29.76 16.06
CA PRO A 99 15.07 -30.55 16.69
C PRO A 99 15.34 -30.13 18.15
N PRO A 100 15.58 -31.08 19.08
CA PRO A 100 15.48 -32.53 18.88
C PRO A 100 14.03 -32.96 18.73
N LEU A 101 13.76 -33.77 17.70
CA LEU A 101 12.39 -34.17 17.36
C LEU A 101 11.73 -34.85 18.57
N PRO A 102 10.54 -34.39 19.00
CA PRO A 102 9.81 -35.03 20.08
C PRO A 102 9.38 -36.44 19.66
N SER A 103 9.32 -37.38 20.61
CA SER A 103 8.86 -38.72 20.29
C SER A 103 7.38 -38.69 19.91
N ALA A 104 6.99 -39.43 18.86
CA ALA A 104 5.59 -39.51 18.43
C ALA A 104 4.66 -40.03 19.53
N HIS A 105 5.18 -40.86 20.45
CA HIS A 105 4.46 -41.34 21.62
C HIS A 105 4.16 -40.22 22.62
N ASP A 106 5.14 -39.35 22.90
CA ASP A 106 4.96 -38.22 23.82
C ASP A 106 3.98 -37.18 23.25
N LEU A 107 4.06 -36.91 21.95
CA LEU A 107 3.10 -36.04 21.27
C LEU A 107 1.68 -36.64 21.26
N GLY A 108 1.55 -37.93 20.99
CA GLY A 108 0.27 -38.63 21.03
C GLY A 108 -0.40 -38.52 22.40
N ALA A 109 0.35 -38.76 23.48
CA ALA A 109 -0.15 -38.61 24.84
C ALA A 109 -0.62 -37.18 25.17
N VAL A 110 0.04 -36.15 24.62
CA VAL A 110 -0.39 -34.75 24.78
C VAL A 110 -1.70 -34.49 24.02
N ILE A 111 -1.80 -34.98 22.78
CA ILE A 111 -3.00 -34.81 21.93
C ILE A 111 -4.21 -35.52 22.51
N ASP A 112 -4.06 -36.77 22.91
CA ASP A 112 -5.15 -37.55 23.53
C ASP A 112 -5.69 -36.84 24.78
N ARG A 113 -4.79 -36.20 25.52
CA ARG A 113 -5.17 -35.43 26.69
C ARG A 113 -5.87 -34.12 26.35
N ILE A 114 -5.41 -33.39 25.34
CA ILE A 114 -6.12 -32.20 24.84
C ILE A 114 -7.53 -32.60 24.43
N ARG A 115 -7.69 -33.65 23.61
CA ARG A 115 -9.00 -34.15 23.16
C ARG A 115 -9.91 -34.60 24.30
N ALA A 116 -9.34 -35.18 25.36
CA ALA A 116 -10.11 -35.59 26.53
C ALA A 116 -10.66 -34.41 27.36
N ASN A 117 -10.05 -33.22 27.28
CA ASN A 117 -10.38 -32.08 28.14
C ASN A 117 -10.83 -30.82 27.36
N SER A 118 -10.68 -30.79 26.03
CA SER A 118 -11.01 -29.65 25.19
C SER A 118 -11.52 -30.10 23.81
N LYS A 119 -12.38 -29.25 23.22
CA LYS A 119 -12.84 -29.37 21.82
C LYS A 119 -12.10 -28.42 20.87
N ALA A 120 -11.03 -27.80 21.35
CA ALA A 120 -10.20 -26.89 20.58
C ALA A 120 -9.54 -27.58 19.39
N THR A 121 -9.30 -26.81 18.33
CA THR A 121 -8.53 -27.28 17.17
C THR A 121 -7.09 -27.55 17.58
N ILE A 122 -6.50 -28.63 17.07
CA ILE A 122 -5.11 -29.01 17.33
C ILE A 122 -4.37 -28.97 16.01
N LEU A 123 -3.34 -28.12 15.94
CA LEU A 123 -2.49 -27.96 14.76
C LEU A 123 -1.08 -28.48 15.04
N VAL A 124 -0.41 -28.97 14.01
CA VAL A 124 1.04 -29.20 14.01
C VAL A 124 1.72 -28.20 13.08
N VAL A 125 2.80 -27.58 13.54
CA VAL A 125 3.59 -26.58 12.80
C VAL A 125 5.05 -27.05 12.75
N PRO A 126 5.69 -27.12 11.57
CA PRO A 126 7.11 -27.41 11.46
C PRO A 126 7.96 -26.23 11.96
N GLY A 127 9.06 -26.56 12.65
CA GLY A 127 10.06 -25.59 13.11
C GLY A 127 10.85 -24.97 11.96
N SER A 128 11.24 -25.80 10.99
CA SER A 128 11.90 -25.41 9.74
C SER A 128 11.36 -26.20 8.55
N ASP A 129 11.82 -25.84 7.35
CA ASP A 129 11.47 -26.54 6.10
C ASP A 129 11.91 -28.02 6.12
N GLU A 130 12.96 -28.36 6.89
CA GLU A 130 13.46 -29.73 7.03
C GLU A 130 12.51 -30.62 7.86
N GLU A 131 11.71 -30.04 8.76
CA GLU A 131 10.76 -30.78 9.59
C GLU A 131 9.37 -30.95 8.96
N LEU A 132 9.11 -30.36 7.78
CA LEU A 132 7.79 -30.41 7.13
C LEU A 132 7.32 -31.86 6.89
N GLU A 133 8.20 -32.73 6.38
CA GLU A 133 7.87 -34.14 6.13
C GLU A 133 7.66 -34.95 7.43
N PHE A 134 8.19 -34.48 8.56
CA PHE A 134 7.91 -35.08 9.85
C PHE A 134 6.58 -34.56 10.40
N ALA A 135 6.28 -33.27 10.27
CA ALA A 135 4.98 -32.68 10.63
C ALA A 135 3.82 -33.31 9.83
N ARG A 136 3.97 -33.49 8.52
CA ARG A 136 2.99 -34.18 7.66
C ARG A 136 2.79 -35.64 8.05
N ARG A 137 3.84 -36.32 8.55
CA ARG A 137 3.68 -37.67 9.11
C ARG A 137 2.88 -37.67 10.41
N LEU A 138 3.04 -36.65 11.26
CA LEU A 138 2.28 -36.52 12.52
C LEU A 138 0.81 -36.17 12.27
N GLU A 139 0.52 -35.33 11.27
CA GLU A 139 -0.83 -35.02 10.79
C GLU A 139 -1.63 -36.32 10.53
N LEU A 140 -1.07 -37.19 9.67
CA LEU A 140 -1.69 -38.46 9.30
C LEU A 140 -1.75 -39.47 10.46
N LEU A 141 -0.70 -39.52 11.29
CA LEU A 141 -0.59 -40.51 12.37
C LEU A 141 -1.51 -40.17 13.56
N LEU A 142 -1.67 -38.89 13.85
CA LEU A 142 -2.33 -38.40 15.06
C LEU A 142 -3.68 -37.73 14.77
N ASP A 143 -4.08 -37.61 13.50
CA ASP A 143 -5.35 -37.03 13.03
C ASP A 143 -5.54 -35.58 13.47
N ILE A 144 -4.50 -34.77 13.29
CA ILE A 144 -4.45 -33.34 13.61
C ILE A 144 -4.18 -32.55 12.35
N ASP A 145 -4.55 -31.27 12.29
CA ASP A 145 -4.37 -30.49 11.06
C ASP A 145 -2.92 -29.99 10.94
N LEU A 146 -2.34 -30.06 9.74
CA LEU A 146 -1.04 -29.49 9.43
C LEU A 146 -1.17 -28.01 9.08
N CYS A 147 -0.41 -27.17 9.77
CA CYS A 147 -0.10 -25.83 9.30
C CYS A 147 1.31 -25.87 8.69
N ASP A 148 1.38 -25.84 7.36
CA ASP A 148 2.62 -25.97 6.59
C ASP A 148 3.48 -24.70 6.55
N SER A 149 3.03 -23.64 7.22
CA SER A 149 3.79 -22.39 7.35
C SER A 149 4.99 -22.53 8.29
N VAL A 150 6.18 -22.28 7.74
CA VAL A 150 7.43 -22.09 8.49
C VAL A 150 7.75 -20.59 8.53
N SER A 151 7.64 -19.95 9.69
CA SER A 151 7.90 -18.51 9.80
C SER A 151 8.60 -18.10 11.08
N SER A 152 9.61 -17.23 10.95
CA SER A 152 10.26 -16.54 12.07
C SER A 152 9.48 -15.29 12.52
N SER A 153 8.44 -14.90 11.78
CA SER A 153 7.58 -13.75 12.06
C SER A 153 6.41 -14.17 12.97
N PRO A 154 6.27 -13.57 14.17
CA PRO A 154 5.12 -13.78 15.05
C PRO A 154 3.76 -13.57 14.39
N THR A 155 3.67 -12.56 13.52
CA THR A 155 2.43 -12.20 12.84
C THR A 155 2.03 -13.26 11.83
N ASP A 156 2.97 -13.72 11.01
CA ASP A 156 2.69 -14.67 9.93
C ASP A 156 2.35 -16.05 10.50
N LEU A 157 3.02 -16.44 11.59
CA LEU A 157 2.67 -17.64 12.33
C LEU A 157 1.23 -17.56 12.87
N LEU A 158 0.83 -16.42 13.45
CA LEU A 158 -0.53 -16.25 13.96
C LEU A 158 -1.59 -16.25 12.87
N LEU A 159 -1.35 -15.59 11.73
CA LEU A 159 -2.28 -15.58 10.60
C LEU A 159 -2.45 -16.97 10.01
N SER A 160 -1.36 -17.71 9.85
CA SER A 160 -1.38 -19.10 9.38
C SER A 160 -2.16 -20.02 10.32
N VAL A 161 -1.94 -19.86 11.63
CA VAL A 161 -2.72 -20.59 12.64
C VAL A 161 -4.20 -20.24 12.58
N LEU A 162 -4.57 -18.96 12.43
CA LEU A 162 -5.97 -18.53 12.35
C LEU A 162 -6.68 -19.06 11.10
N ALA A 163 -6.00 -19.06 9.95
CA ALA A 163 -6.54 -19.60 8.70
C ALA A 163 -6.76 -21.11 8.81
N MET A 164 -5.72 -21.85 9.22
CA MET A 164 -5.79 -23.31 9.33
C MET A 164 -6.77 -23.81 10.40
N SER A 165 -7.01 -23.02 11.46
CA SER A 165 -8.00 -23.36 12.48
C SER A 165 -9.43 -22.91 12.14
N GLY A 166 -9.67 -22.38 10.94
CA GLY A 166 -11.01 -22.01 10.44
C GLY A 166 -11.60 -20.75 11.07
N PHE A 167 -10.77 -19.87 11.64
CA PHE A 167 -11.22 -18.56 12.15
C PHE A 167 -11.24 -17.50 11.06
N THR A 168 -10.68 -17.78 9.89
CA THR A 168 -10.78 -16.95 8.70
C THR A 168 -10.82 -17.80 7.46
N ASP A 169 -11.68 -17.41 6.51
CA ASP A 169 -11.73 -18.00 5.16
C ASP A 169 -10.69 -17.33 4.23
N MET A 170 -9.96 -16.33 4.72
CA MET A 170 -8.90 -15.66 3.98
C MET A 170 -7.58 -16.42 4.12
N HIS A 171 -6.85 -16.54 3.01
CA HIS A 171 -5.47 -17.02 3.02
C HIS A 171 -4.60 -16.09 3.91
N PRO A 172 -3.58 -16.59 4.64
CA PRO A 172 -2.80 -15.79 5.59
C PRO A 172 -2.21 -14.50 5.02
N GLU A 173 -1.75 -14.52 3.77
CA GLU A 173 -1.19 -13.39 3.03
C GLU A 173 -2.27 -12.33 2.76
N LEU A 174 -3.44 -12.75 2.29
CA LEU A 174 -4.58 -11.86 2.07
C LEU A 174 -5.09 -11.26 3.39
N ALA A 175 -5.08 -12.05 4.47
CA ALA A 175 -5.42 -11.58 5.81
C ALA A 175 -4.38 -10.57 6.33
N ARG A 176 -3.08 -10.77 6.05
CA ARG A 176 -2.00 -9.83 6.38
C ARG A 176 -2.21 -8.47 5.72
N GLU A 177 -2.64 -8.47 4.46
CA GLU A 177 -2.87 -7.25 3.67
C GLU A 177 -4.14 -6.51 4.09
N LYS A 178 -5.21 -7.24 4.39
CA LYS A 178 -6.53 -6.66 4.70
C LYS A 178 -6.72 -6.28 6.16
N TRP A 179 -6.00 -6.91 7.09
CA TRP A 179 -6.24 -6.73 8.51
C TRP A 179 -5.24 -5.78 9.16
N VAL A 180 -5.75 -4.92 10.05
CA VAL A 180 -4.89 -4.15 10.95
C VAL A 180 -4.26 -5.12 11.95
N VAL A 181 -2.96 -5.35 11.80
CA VAL A 181 -2.14 -6.14 12.73
C VAL A 181 -1.32 -5.19 13.60
N ASP A 182 -1.43 -5.32 14.92
CA ASP A 182 -0.52 -4.62 15.83
C ASP A 182 0.92 -5.11 15.58
N GLN A 183 1.77 -4.22 15.07
CA GLN A 183 3.14 -4.58 14.68
C GLN A 183 3.97 -5.05 15.90
N LEU A 184 4.26 -6.35 15.91
CA LEU A 184 5.14 -7.00 16.88
C LEU A 184 6.60 -6.88 16.43
N GLY A 185 7.21 -5.70 16.59
CA GLY A 185 8.67 -5.60 16.72
C GLY A 185 9.57 -5.78 15.49
N THR A 186 9.03 -5.76 14.27
CA THR A 186 9.83 -5.56 13.05
C THR A 186 9.33 -4.29 12.36
N LYS A 187 10.26 -3.36 12.07
CA LYS A 187 10.03 -2.25 11.13
C LYS A 187 9.94 -2.85 9.72
N GLU A 188 8.81 -3.45 9.41
CA GLU A 188 8.36 -3.61 8.04
C GLU A 188 7.06 -2.83 7.94
N SER A 189 7.11 -1.80 7.10
CA SER A 189 5.97 -0.95 6.80
C SER A 189 4.83 -1.86 6.33
N PRO A 190 3.58 -1.66 6.78
CA PRO A 190 2.46 -2.43 6.27
C PRO A 190 2.32 -2.07 4.78
N THR A 191 2.52 -3.05 3.90
CA THR A 191 2.10 -2.94 2.50
C THR A 191 0.60 -2.79 2.48
N ALA A 192 0.16 -1.73 1.82
CA ALA A 192 -1.22 -1.31 1.74
C ALA A 192 -2.09 -2.40 1.09
N SER A 193 -3.20 -2.69 1.78
CA SER A 193 -4.50 -3.12 1.26
C SER A 193 -4.63 -3.31 -0.26
N GLU A 194 -4.99 -4.54 -0.67
CA GLU A 194 -5.89 -4.79 -1.80
C GLU A 194 -7.32 -4.36 -1.42
N GLU A 195 -7.53 -3.05 -1.29
CA GLU A 195 -8.74 -2.43 -1.82
C GLU A 195 -8.53 -2.32 -3.34
N GLU A 196 -9.59 -2.35 -4.17
CA GLU A 196 -9.45 -2.03 -5.59
C GLU A 196 -8.58 -0.78 -5.71
N GLY A 197 -7.33 -1.00 -6.15
CA GLY A 197 -6.28 -0.02 -5.94
C GLY A 197 -6.68 1.31 -6.57
N PRO A 198 -6.31 2.45 -5.93
CA PRO A 198 -6.35 3.72 -6.64
C PRO A 198 -5.63 3.50 -7.98
N ASP A 199 -6.19 4.04 -9.06
CA ASP A 199 -5.63 3.97 -10.42
C ASP A 199 -4.09 4.06 -10.35
N ILE A 200 -3.39 2.93 -10.50
CA ILE A 200 -1.94 2.89 -10.33
C ILE A 200 -1.37 3.59 -11.56
N GLY A 201 -1.06 4.88 -11.40
CA GLY A 201 -0.41 5.68 -12.43
C GLY A 201 1.03 5.24 -12.67
N HIS A 202 1.80 6.09 -13.36
CA HIS A 202 3.22 5.83 -13.56
C HIS A 202 3.97 5.70 -12.22
N GLN A 203 4.81 4.69 -12.10
CA GLN A 203 5.50 4.33 -10.86
C GLN A 203 6.97 4.77 -10.88
N ALA A 204 7.67 4.47 -11.98
CA ALA A 204 9.07 4.85 -12.14
C ALA A 204 9.47 4.97 -13.61
N PHE A 205 10.52 5.75 -13.87
CA PHE A 205 11.18 5.84 -15.16
C PHE A 205 12.70 5.69 -14.98
N PHE A 206 13.32 4.85 -15.80
CA PHE A 206 14.75 4.55 -15.74
C PHE A 206 15.41 4.70 -17.10
N VAL A 207 16.66 5.14 -17.09
CA VAL A 207 17.60 5.04 -18.22
C VAL A 207 18.81 4.27 -17.74
N ILE A 208 19.09 3.13 -18.37
CA ILE A 208 20.05 2.14 -17.90
C ILE A 208 21.03 1.83 -19.01
N ASP A 209 22.31 1.70 -18.69
CA ASP A 209 23.30 1.20 -19.64
C ASP A 209 23.09 -0.29 -19.90
N LYS A 210 22.97 -0.69 -21.18
CA LYS A 210 22.72 -2.08 -21.56
C LYS A 210 23.87 -3.02 -21.19
N THR A 211 25.10 -2.53 -21.19
CA THR A 211 26.31 -3.32 -20.97
C THR A 211 26.65 -3.50 -19.51
N THR A 212 26.49 -2.46 -18.70
CA THR A 212 26.83 -2.49 -17.26
C THR A 212 25.61 -2.71 -16.36
N GLY A 213 24.40 -2.45 -16.85
CA GLY A 213 23.18 -2.46 -16.04
C GLY A 213 23.09 -1.28 -15.07
N THR A 214 23.99 -0.29 -15.16
CA THR A 214 23.99 0.86 -14.25
C THR A 214 22.96 1.90 -14.69
N PRO A 215 22.12 2.42 -13.76
CA PRO A 215 21.19 3.49 -14.10
C PRO A 215 21.94 4.81 -14.30
N HIS A 216 21.79 5.43 -15.48
CA HIS A 216 22.21 6.81 -15.74
C HIS A 216 21.16 7.82 -15.26
N PHE A 217 19.90 7.40 -15.19
CA PHE A 217 18.81 8.21 -14.68
C PHE A 217 17.76 7.33 -14.01
N SER A 218 17.29 7.74 -12.84
CA SER A 218 16.18 7.10 -12.13
C SER A 218 15.23 8.17 -11.65
N TYR A 219 13.95 8.00 -11.94
CA TYR A 219 12.89 8.83 -11.42
C TYR A 219 11.77 7.98 -10.86
N PHE A 220 11.33 8.31 -9.64
CA PHE A 220 10.22 7.67 -8.96
C PHE A 220 9.09 8.68 -8.78
N TYR A 221 7.92 8.36 -9.34
CA TYR A 221 6.74 9.22 -9.31
C TYR A 221 6.15 9.31 -7.88
N GLU A 222 6.24 8.22 -7.12
CA GLU A 222 5.80 8.14 -5.71
C GLU A 222 6.99 7.91 -4.75
N SER A 223 6.74 7.30 -3.59
CA SER A 223 7.78 6.87 -2.65
C SER A 223 8.55 5.67 -3.19
N GLU A 224 9.87 5.70 -3.04
CA GLU A 224 10.77 4.63 -3.46
C GLU A 224 10.45 3.32 -2.72
N SER A 225 9.93 2.32 -3.45
CA SER A 225 9.75 0.97 -2.92
C SER A 225 11.00 0.13 -3.14
N GLU A 226 11.25 -0.84 -2.26
CA GLU A 226 12.40 -1.75 -2.38
C GLU A 226 12.35 -2.56 -3.69
N TYR A 227 11.14 -2.79 -4.22
CA TYR A 227 10.91 -3.42 -5.50
C TYR A 227 11.34 -2.52 -6.67
N LEU A 228 10.95 -1.24 -6.66
CA LEU A 228 11.34 -0.27 -7.69
C LEU A 228 12.85 0.00 -7.68
N ARG A 229 13.53 -0.12 -6.52
CA ARG A 229 15.00 -0.10 -6.45
C ARG A 229 15.68 -1.24 -7.20
N ARG A 230 15.05 -2.42 -7.26
CA ARG A 230 15.59 -3.60 -7.94
C ARG A 230 15.18 -3.66 -9.42
N ALA A 231 14.19 -2.88 -9.83
CA ALA A 231 13.66 -2.87 -11.19
C ALA A 231 14.72 -2.63 -12.27
N PRO A 232 15.71 -1.72 -12.12
CA PRO A 232 16.76 -1.54 -13.13
C PRO A 232 17.56 -2.81 -13.43
N ASN A 233 17.92 -3.58 -12.40
CA ASN A 233 18.67 -4.83 -12.57
C ASN A 233 17.83 -5.92 -13.25
N VAL A 234 16.55 -5.99 -12.90
CA VAL A 234 15.60 -6.93 -13.51
C VAL A 234 15.40 -6.58 -14.98
N VAL A 235 15.25 -5.29 -15.31
CA VAL A 235 15.05 -4.83 -16.68
C VAL A 235 16.31 -5.03 -17.53
N ALA A 236 17.50 -4.75 -16.99
CA ALA A 236 18.76 -5.07 -17.65
C ALA A 236 18.86 -6.57 -17.95
N ALA A 237 18.50 -7.44 -16.99
CA ALA A 237 18.48 -8.88 -17.21
C ALA A 237 17.44 -9.31 -18.27
N ILE A 238 16.24 -8.73 -18.28
CA ILE A 238 15.20 -9.02 -19.28
C ILE A 238 15.65 -8.59 -20.68
N SER A 239 16.28 -7.42 -20.81
CA SER A 239 16.77 -6.91 -22.10
C SER A 239 17.91 -7.73 -22.73
N GLN A 240 18.57 -8.59 -21.94
CA GLN A 240 19.58 -9.54 -22.42
C GLN A 240 18.96 -10.79 -23.06
N PHE A 241 17.71 -11.12 -22.73
CA PHE A 241 16.94 -12.09 -23.50
C PHE A 241 16.39 -11.34 -24.71
N ASP A 242 16.91 -11.63 -25.91
CA ASP A 242 16.52 -10.98 -27.18
C ASP A 242 14.98 -10.84 -27.28
N LEU A 243 14.46 -9.66 -26.94
CA LEU A 243 13.09 -9.27 -27.18
C LEU A 243 12.97 -9.06 -28.69
N ASP A 244 12.17 -9.89 -29.37
CA ASP A 244 11.97 -9.98 -30.82
C ASP A 244 12.47 -8.75 -31.60
N SER A 245 13.74 -8.80 -32.00
CA SER A 245 14.53 -7.68 -32.51
C SER A 245 14.30 -7.44 -34.00
N SER A 246 13.04 -7.49 -34.44
CA SER A 246 12.69 -7.20 -35.85
C SER A 246 12.63 -5.70 -36.18
N GLY A 247 12.70 -4.82 -35.17
CA GLY A 247 12.95 -3.38 -35.36
C GLY A 247 13.62 -2.75 -34.13
N ARG A 248 14.82 -2.19 -34.29
CA ARG A 248 15.64 -1.52 -33.24
C ARG A 248 15.03 -0.24 -32.62
N THR A 249 13.71 -0.06 -32.73
CA THR A 249 12.96 1.12 -32.26
C THR A 249 11.57 0.78 -31.73
N GLU A 250 11.19 -0.50 -31.65
CA GLU A 250 9.85 -0.87 -31.16
C GLU A 250 9.82 -0.94 -29.63
N THR A 251 8.82 -0.27 -29.05
CA THR A 251 8.57 -0.31 -27.61
C THR A 251 8.00 -1.68 -27.20
N SER A 252 8.81 -2.45 -26.49
CA SER A 252 8.40 -3.73 -25.91
C SER A 252 7.56 -3.47 -24.67
N LEU A 253 6.42 -4.15 -24.56
CA LEU A 253 5.57 -4.11 -23.37
C LEU A 253 5.64 -5.46 -22.67
N LEU A 254 6.04 -5.45 -21.41
CA LEU A 254 6.07 -6.63 -20.55
C LEU A 254 5.14 -6.39 -19.37
N GLN A 255 4.33 -7.38 -19.03
CA GLN A 255 3.45 -7.30 -17.86
C GLN A 255 3.92 -8.31 -16.82
N THR A 256 4.14 -7.83 -15.59
CA THR A 256 4.52 -8.65 -14.45
C THR A 256 3.60 -8.30 -13.28
N GLY A 257 2.59 -9.14 -13.03
CA GLY A 257 1.54 -8.85 -12.05
C GLY A 257 0.70 -7.63 -12.46
N GLU A 258 0.58 -6.66 -11.55
CA GLU A 258 -0.17 -5.41 -11.74
C GLU A 258 0.66 -4.30 -12.41
N LEU A 259 1.94 -4.56 -12.70
CA LEU A 259 2.84 -3.58 -13.32
C LEU A 259 3.10 -3.92 -14.79
N LYS A 260 3.04 -2.87 -15.62
CA LYS A 260 3.44 -2.87 -17.03
C LYS A 260 4.77 -2.15 -17.17
N TYR A 261 5.67 -2.75 -17.94
CA TYR A 261 6.98 -2.25 -18.26
C TYR A 261 7.01 -1.91 -19.75
N ALA A 262 7.10 -0.64 -20.09
CA ALA A 262 7.42 -0.20 -21.44
C ALA A 262 8.93 -0.03 -21.56
N ILE A 263 9.54 -0.80 -22.46
CA ILE A 263 10.99 -0.84 -22.66
C ILE A 263 11.32 -0.42 -24.09
N LEU A 264 12.29 0.48 -24.22
CA LEU A 264 12.80 0.94 -25.52
C LEU A 264 14.32 0.97 -25.46
N GLU A 265 14.98 0.34 -26.42
CA GLU A 265 16.43 0.36 -26.55
C GLU A 265 16.89 1.36 -27.59
N ARG A 266 17.85 2.22 -27.25
CA ARG A 266 18.45 3.15 -28.21
C ARG A 266 19.89 3.48 -27.83
N GLU A 267 20.80 3.37 -28.80
CA GLU A 267 22.21 3.79 -28.68
C GLU A 267 22.95 3.19 -27.47
N GLY A 268 22.62 1.95 -27.10
CA GLY A 268 23.23 1.25 -25.96
C GLY A 268 22.60 1.54 -24.60
N LEU A 269 21.57 2.38 -24.56
CA LEU A 269 20.76 2.65 -23.38
C LEU A 269 19.39 1.95 -23.46
N ILE A 270 18.88 1.56 -22.31
CA ILE A 270 17.56 0.98 -22.10
C ILE A 270 16.72 1.99 -21.35
N PHE A 271 15.68 2.48 -22.02
CA PHE A 271 14.65 3.34 -21.44
C PHE A 271 13.54 2.45 -20.93
N THR A 272 13.12 2.66 -19.68
CA THR A 272 12.07 1.86 -19.04
C THR A 272 11.06 2.77 -18.36
N LEU A 273 9.78 2.63 -18.68
CA LEU A 273 8.67 3.16 -17.89
C LEU A 273 7.96 2.01 -17.18
N VAL A 274 7.80 2.13 -15.87
CA VAL A 274 7.00 1.23 -15.04
C VAL A 274 5.68 1.95 -14.75
N THR A 275 4.56 1.35 -15.16
CA THR A 275 3.20 1.89 -15.01
C THR A 275 2.24 0.81 -14.51
N GLY A 276 1.06 1.18 -14.01
CA GLY A 276 0.04 0.23 -13.56
C GLY A 276 -0.72 -0.45 -14.71
N ASP A 277 -1.63 -1.35 -14.35
CA ASP A 277 -2.35 -2.23 -15.27
C ASP A 277 -3.45 -1.54 -16.10
N LYS A 278 -3.98 -0.39 -15.65
CA LYS A 278 -5.11 0.30 -16.28
C LYS A 278 -4.75 1.24 -17.43
N GLU A 279 -3.47 1.51 -17.68
CA GLU A 279 -3.09 2.41 -18.77
C GLU A 279 -3.17 1.77 -20.17
N ASP A 280 -3.63 2.58 -21.14
CA ASP A 280 -3.71 2.21 -22.56
C ASP A 280 -2.30 1.98 -23.14
N PRO A 281 -1.97 0.73 -23.53
CA PRO A 281 -0.66 0.39 -24.05
C PRO A 281 -0.26 1.16 -25.32
N GLU A 282 -1.21 1.56 -26.17
CA GLU A 282 -0.90 2.32 -27.39
C GLU A 282 -0.56 3.78 -27.08
N LEU A 283 -1.31 4.39 -26.16
CA LEU A 283 -1.05 5.75 -25.67
C LEU A 283 0.32 5.81 -24.98
N VAL A 284 0.62 4.85 -24.10
CA VAL A 284 1.91 4.74 -23.42
C VAL A 284 3.04 4.61 -24.43
N ARG A 285 2.92 3.70 -25.42
CA ARG A 285 3.93 3.55 -26.49
C ARG A 285 4.16 4.86 -27.25
N SER A 286 3.10 5.56 -27.62
CA SER A 286 3.21 6.80 -28.39
C SER A 286 3.96 7.89 -27.62
N ARG A 287 3.63 8.10 -26.35
CA ARG A 287 4.28 9.09 -25.47
C ARG A 287 5.68 8.67 -25.08
N PHE A 288 5.91 7.39 -24.84
CA PHE A 288 7.20 6.85 -24.44
C PHE A 288 8.25 6.89 -25.57
N SER A 289 7.82 6.76 -26.83
CA SER A 289 8.71 6.74 -28.00
C SER A 289 9.56 8.01 -28.18
N ILE A 290 9.12 9.17 -27.65
CA ILE A 290 9.81 10.45 -27.79
C ILE A 290 10.88 10.69 -26.72
N LEU A 291 10.79 10.00 -25.57
CA LEU A 291 11.66 10.23 -24.42
C LEU A 291 13.15 10.00 -24.69
N PRO A 292 13.57 8.99 -25.48
CA PRO A 292 14.99 8.82 -25.81
C PRO A 292 15.56 10.03 -26.53
N SER A 293 14.82 10.63 -27.47
CA SER A 293 15.25 11.85 -28.16
C SER A 293 15.40 13.01 -27.17
N ILE A 294 14.41 13.19 -26.28
CA ILE A 294 14.45 14.23 -25.24
C ILE A 294 15.65 14.03 -24.31
N TYR A 295 15.97 12.78 -23.95
CA TYR A 295 17.10 12.46 -23.08
C TYR A 295 18.45 12.82 -23.73
N PHE A 296 18.65 12.45 -24.99
CA PHE A 296 19.87 12.79 -25.72
C PHE A 296 19.99 14.30 -26.03
N ASP A 297 18.87 15.01 -26.22
CA ASP A 297 18.89 16.46 -26.42
C ASP A 297 19.27 17.22 -25.14
N GLU A 298 18.79 16.77 -23.97
CA GLU A 298 19.01 17.46 -22.70
C GLU A 298 20.30 17.02 -21.97
N MET A 299 20.76 15.79 -22.22
CA MET A 299 21.94 15.18 -21.58
C MET A 299 21.99 15.43 -20.05
N PRO A 300 21.01 14.92 -19.27
CA PRO A 300 20.98 15.15 -17.83
C PRO A 300 22.26 14.63 -17.18
N LYS A 301 22.85 15.42 -16.28
CA LYS A 301 24.04 15.00 -15.54
C LYS A 301 23.68 13.86 -14.60
N GLU A 302 24.54 12.86 -14.54
CA GLU A 302 24.45 11.79 -13.54
C GLU A 302 24.54 12.41 -12.14
N THR A 303 23.54 12.16 -11.28
CA THR A 303 23.63 12.51 -9.86
C THR A 303 23.75 11.27 -9.01
N GLU A 304 24.43 11.41 -7.87
CA GLU A 304 24.54 10.36 -6.86
C GLU A 304 23.21 10.17 -6.10
N ASP A 305 22.38 11.20 -6.03
CA ASP A 305 21.07 11.18 -5.36
C ASP A 305 19.93 11.33 -6.39
N PRO A 306 19.16 10.26 -6.68
CA PRO A 306 17.99 10.32 -7.56
C PRO A 306 16.78 11.05 -6.95
N SER A 307 16.84 11.37 -5.65
CA SER A 307 15.83 12.17 -4.95
C SER A 307 16.09 13.69 -5.01
N ASP A 308 17.26 14.11 -5.51
CA ASP A 308 17.58 15.53 -5.70
C ASP A 308 16.75 16.10 -6.86
N LEU A 309 15.61 16.68 -6.50
CA LEU A 309 14.72 17.31 -7.46
C LEU A 309 15.37 18.50 -8.15
N TYR A 310 16.41 19.15 -7.63
CA TYR A 310 17.00 20.37 -8.22
C TYR A 310 18.01 20.08 -9.34
N ALA A 311 18.48 18.84 -9.47
CA ALA A 311 19.55 18.48 -10.40
C ALA A 311 19.09 18.26 -11.86
N TYR A 312 17.83 17.91 -12.09
CA TYR A 312 17.35 17.37 -13.37
C TYR A 312 16.39 18.29 -14.16
N GLY A 313 16.31 19.58 -13.81
CA GLY A 313 15.23 20.50 -14.21
C GLY A 313 14.73 20.38 -15.67
N PRO A 314 15.56 20.59 -16.70
CA PRO A 314 15.08 20.62 -18.09
C PRO A 314 14.50 19.30 -18.59
N PHE A 315 15.22 18.21 -18.35
CA PHE A 315 14.78 16.88 -18.70
C PHE A 315 13.53 16.49 -17.90
N MET A 316 13.49 16.80 -16.61
CA MET A 316 12.37 16.48 -15.72
C MET A 316 11.07 17.16 -16.13
N ILE A 317 11.11 18.44 -16.51
CA ILE A 317 9.92 19.15 -16.98
C ILE A 317 9.40 18.52 -18.28
N LYS A 318 10.29 18.17 -19.21
CA LYS A 318 9.88 17.53 -20.47
C LYS A 318 9.36 16.11 -20.25
N LEU A 319 9.96 15.37 -19.32
CA LEU A 319 9.47 14.05 -18.88
C LEU A 319 8.05 14.18 -18.34
N LEU A 320 7.82 15.06 -17.36
CA LEU A 320 6.50 15.25 -16.74
C LEU A 320 5.47 15.90 -17.67
N ALA A 321 5.89 16.66 -18.68
CA ALA A 321 5.00 17.15 -19.71
C ALA A 321 4.52 16.03 -20.66
N THR A 322 5.33 14.97 -20.81
CA THR A 322 5.07 13.85 -21.72
C THR A 322 4.36 12.69 -21.00
N ILE A 323 4.78 12.43 -19.77
CA ILE A 323 4.39 11.31 -18.91
C ILE A 323 4.12 11.91 -17.50
N PRO A 324 2.99 12.61 -17.32
CA PRO A 324 2.66 13.26 -16.05
C PRO A 324 2.34 12.24 -14.96
N SER A 325 2.64 12.56 -13.70
CA SER A 325 2.38 11.68 -12.56
C SER A 325 0.90 11.36 -12.34
N GLU A 326 0.02 12.25 -12.78
CA GLU A 326 -1.42 12.17 -12.59
C GLU A 326 -2.10 12.92 -13.74
N ASN A 327 -3.28 12.48 -14.15
CA ASN A 327 -4.05 13.17 -15.18
C ASN A 327 -4.87 14.28 -14.52
N TRP A 328 -4.49 15.54 -14.75
CA TRP A 328 -5.29 16.67 -14.32
C TRP A 328 -6.40 17.00 -15.31
N SER A 329 -7.58 17.30 -14.78
CA SER A 329 -8.68 17.90 -15.54
C SER A 329 -8.29 19.30 -16.01
N ASP A 330 -8.80 19.71 -17.17
CA ASP A 330 -8.72 21.08 -17.69
C ASP A 330 -9.22 22.16 -16.72
N ARG A 331 -10.03 21.76 -15.74
CA ARG A 331 -10.60 22.62 -14.68
C ARG A 331 -9.82 22.60 -13.38
N THR A 332 -8.72 21.87 -13.30
CA THR A 332 -7.85 21.92 -12.14
C THR A 332 -7.24 23.31 -12.03
N CYS A 333 -7.27 23.90 -10.84
CA CYS A 333 -6.63 25.17 -10.51
C CYS A 333 -5.46 24.89 -9.56
N PRO A 334 -4.21 25.18 -9.95
CA PRO A 334 -3.09 25.09 -9.02
C PRO A 334 -3.19 26.20 -7.96
N THR A 335 -2.71 25.93 -6.75
CA THR A 335 -2.63 26.88 -5.62
C THR A 335 -1.24 26.85 -5.03
N ARG A 336 -0.64 28.01 -4.74
CA ARG A 336 0.69 28.07 -4.10
C ARG A 336 0.63 27.61 -2.64
N ILE A 337 1.63 26.83 -2.22
CA ILE A 337 1.84 26.42 -0.82
C ILE A 337 3.07 27.15 -0.28
N GLU A 338 4.25 26.71 -0.70
CA GLU A 338 5.55 27.18 -0.24
C GLU A 338 6.41 27.52 -1.46
N GLU A 339 7.25 28.54 -1.32
CA GLU A 339 8.13 28.98 -2.41
C GLU A 339 9.37 28.08 -2.46
N PRO A 340 9.75 27.54 -3.63
CA PRO A 340 11.00 26.79 -3.80
C PRO A 340 12.24 27.65 -3.56
N ASP A 341 13.33 27.00 -3.15
CA ASP A 341 14.65 27.63 -3.09
C ASP A 341 15.24 27.78 -4.51
N TRP A 342 14.88 28.87 -5.19
CA TRP A 342 15.28 29.17 -6.58
C TRP A 342 16.80 29.13 -6.84
N LEU A 343 17.61 29.37 -5.81
CA LEU A 343 19.07 29.38 -5.86
C LEU A 343 19.69 27.98 -5.97
N TRP A 344 18.93 26.92 -5.69
CA TRP A 344 19.45 25.55 -5.71
C TRP A 344 19.39 24.92 -7.11
N PHE A 345 18.65 25.54 -8.04
CA PHE A 345 18.63 25.09 -9.43
C PHE A 345 19.96 25.36 -10.13
N GLN A 346 20.48 24.35 -10.83
CA GLN A 346 21.73 24.48 -11.60
C GLN A 346 21.62 25.40 -12.83
N SER A 347 20.40 25.74 -13.26
CA SER A 347 20.14 26.55 -14.47
C SER A 347 19.30 27.79 -14.13
N ASP A 348 19.88 28.98 -14.35
CA ASP A 348 19.20 30.25 -14.14
C ASP A 348 17.94 30.40 -15.01
N LEU A 349 17.99 29.89 -16.24
CA LEU A 349 16.85 29.94 -17.16
C LEU A 349 15.71 29.04 -16.66
N MET A 350 16.05 27.88 -16.11
CA MET A 350 15.10 26.96 -15.50
C MET A 350 14.44 27.57 -14.27
N SER A 351 15.27 28.11 -13.37
CA SER A 351 14.84 28.78 -12.14
C SER A 351 13.85 29.90 -12.45
N LYS A 352 14.21 30.81 -13.37
CA LYS A 352 13.33 31.91 -13.81
C LYS A 352 12.05 31.43 -14.46
N PHE A 353 12.10 30.36 -15.24
CA PHE A 353 10.91 29.79 -15.87
C PHE A 353 9.95 29.24 -14.82
N LEU A 354 10.44 28.42 -13.88
CA LEU A 354 9.63 27.86 -12.80
C LEU A 354 9.09 28.94 -11.85
N GLU A 355 9.91 29.93 -11.52
CA GLU A 355 9.51 31.10 -10.74
C GLU A 355 8.40 31.88 -11.46
N THR A 356 8.49 32.06 -12.79
CA THR A 356 7.45 32.70 -13.58
C THR A 356 6.14 31.91 -13.56
N VAL A 357 6.23 30.58 -13.75
CA VAL A 357 5.06 29.69 -13.67
C VAL A 357 4.46 29.76 -12.26
N TRP A 358 5.26 29.65 -11.21
CA TRP A 358 4.78 29.72 -9.81
C TRP A 358 4.11 31.06 -9.50
N ASN A 359 4.71 32.17 -9.94
CA ASN A 359 4.13 33.51 -9.77
C ASN A 359 2.81 33.72 -10.56
N SER A 360 2.58 32.96 -11.63
CA SER A 360 1.32 32.99 -12.38
C SER A 360 0.15 32.28 -11.66
N ILE A 361 0.44 31.51 -10.60
CA ILE A 361 -0.56 30.71 -9.88
C ILE A 361 -1.33 31.57 -8.87
N ASP A 362 -2.64 31.66 -9.07
CA ASP A 362 -3.57 32.45 -8.26
C ASP A 362 -4.63 31.62 -7.52
N GLY A 363 -4.71 30.31 -7.79
CA GLY A 363 -5.75 29.45 -7.22
C GLY A 363 -7.13 29.62 -7.86
N GLN A 364 -7.27 30.32 -8.99
CA GLN A 364 -8.55 30.57 -9.64
C GLN A 364 -8.49 30.27 -11.15
N THR A 365 -7.34 30.47 -11.76
CA THR A 365 -7.14 30.22 -13.18
C THR A 365 -7.00 28.71 -13.42
N PRO A 366 -7.87 28.09 -14.24
CA PRO A 366 -7.82 26.66 -14.51
C PRO A 366 -6.68 26.30 -15.49
N LEU A 367 -6.26 25.04 -15.50
CA LEU A 367 -5.20 24.53 -16.38
C LEU A 367 -5.46 24.82 -17.86
N SER A 368 -6.71 24.71 -18.32
CA SER A 368 -7.10 25.07 -19.69
C SER A 368 -6.72 26.49 -20.11
N GLN A 369 -6.59 27.41 -19.16
CA GLN A 369 -6.19 28.80 -19.40
C GLN A 369 -4.71 29.05 -19.09
N LEU A 370 -4.09 28.26 -18.21
CA LEU A 370 -2.65 28.35 -17.92
C LEU A 370 -1.81 27.67 -19.01
N VAL A 371 -2.31 26.58 -19.59
CA VAL A 371 -1.65 25.76 -20.59
C VAL A 371 -2.20 26.11 -21.98
N VAL A 372 -2.00 27.37 -22.41
CA VAL A 372 -2.48 27.85 -23.72
C VAL A 372 -1.32 27.83 -24.72
N GLY A 373 -1.43 27.01 -25.78
CA GLY A 373 -0.51 27.03 -26.91
C GLY A 373 -0.28 25.67 -27.58
N LYS A 374 0.37 25.68 -28.75
CA LYS A 374 0.76 24.47 -29.53
C LYS A 374 2.16 23.94 -29.18
N GLY A 375 2.69 24.25 -28.00
CA GLY A 375 3.97 23.73 -27.54
C GLY A 375 3.81 22.40 -26.80
N PRO A 376 4.88 21.61 -26.59
CA PRO A 376 4.87 20.60 -25.54
C PRO A 376 4.41 21.28 -24.26
N GLY A 377 3.55 20.64 -23.47
CA GLY A 377 2.95 21.21 -22.26
C GLY A 377 3.98 21.51 -21.18
N MET A 378 4.96 22.38 -21.44
CA MET A 378 6.07 22.70 -20.55
C MET A 378 5.56 23.40 -19.30
N VAL A 379 4.49 24.19 -19.42
CA VAL A 379 3.77 24.75 -18.27
C VAL A 379 3.13 23.62 -17.45
N LEU A 380 2.52 22.62 -18.10
CA LEU A 380 1.97 21.45 -17.43
C LEU A 380 3.07 20.65 -16.71
N GLY A 381 4.18 20.35 -17.39
CA GLY A 381 5.34 19.70 -16.80
C GLY A 381 5.96 20.49 -15.64
N ALA A 382 6.02 21.81 -15.76
CA ALA A 382 6.47 22.70 -14.69
C ALA A 382 5.55 22.66 -13.48
N LEU A 383 4.24 22.65 -13.69
CA LEU A 383 3.26 22.54 -12.62
C LEU A 383 3.36 21.18 -11.91
N HIS A 384 3.47 20.06 -12.63
CA HIS A 384 3.70 18.74 -12.01
C HIS A 384 5.01 18.72 -11.21
N TYR A 385 6.07 19.33 -11.74
CA TYR A 385 7.35 19.42 -11.07
C TYR A 385 7.30 20.28 -9.79
N LEU A 386 6.62 21.43 -9.83
CA LEU A 386 6.36 22.26 -8.67
C LEU A 386 5.51 21.53 -7.62
N LYS A 387 4.51 20.73 -8.03
CA LYS A 387 3.71 19.92 -7.11
C LYS A 387 4.58 18.87 -6.42
N ARG A 388 5.49 18.23 -7.15
CA ARG A 388 6.43 17.25 -6.61
C ARG A 388 7.39 17.85 -5.57
N MET A 389 7.78 19.12 -5.74
CA MET A 389 8.57 19.86 -4.75
C MET A 389 7.76 20.29 -3.51
N GLY A 390 6.43 20.08 -3.50
CA GLY A 390 5.55 20.58 -2.45
C GLY A 390 5.28 22.09 -2.56
N ALA A 391 5.62 22.72 -3.69
CA ALA A 391 5.48 24.16 -3.86
C ALA A 391 4.05 24.59 -4.19
N ILE A 392 3.25 23.67 -4.74
CA ILE A 392 1.87 23.90 -5.14
C ILE A 392 0.98 22.71 -4.73
N ASP A 393 -0.30 23.00 -4.51
CA ASP A 393 -1.39 22.03 -4.46
C ASP A 393 -2.32 22.24 -5.67
N THR A 394 -3.29 21.35 -5.84
CA THR A 394 -4.27 21.42 -6.92
C THR A 394 -5.68 21.22 -6.38
N LYS A 395 -6.62 22.05 -6.82
CA LYS A 395 -8.05 21.89 -6.55
C LYS A 395 -8.85 21.84 -7.83
N LEU A 396 -9.95 21.09 -7.86
CA LEU A 396 -10.86 21.09 -9.00
C LEU A 396 -11.76 22.33 -8.94
N LEU A 397 -11.87 23.08 -10.04
CA LEU A 397 -12.86 24.14 -10.17
C LEU A 397 -14.24 23.52 -10.43
N ILE A 398 -15.10 23.62 -9.42
CA ILE A 398 -16.50 23.21 -9.48
C ILE A 398 -17.36 24.47 -9.59
N ILE A 399 -18.26 24.50 -10.58
CA ILE A 399 -19.14 25.63 -10.84
C ILE A 399 -20.61 25.26 -10.56
N PRO A 400 -21.50 26.23 -10.28
CA PRO A 400 -22.90 25.94 -9.95
C PRO A 400 -23.68 25.14 -11.01
N SER A 401 -23.26 25.21 -12.27
CA SER A 401 -23.89 24.49 -13.38
C SER A 401 -23.46 23.03 -13.51
N ASP A 402 -22.45 22.57 -12.76
CA ASP A 402 -22.01 21.18 -12.80
C ASP A 402 -23.08 20.24 -12.24
N ILE A 403 -23.12 19.00 -12.73
CA ILE A 403 -24.13 18.01 -12.37
C ILE A 403 -23.46 16.86 -11.62
N PRO A 404 -23.65 16.74 -10.30
CA PRO A 404 -23.08 15.64 -9.52
C PRO A 404 -23.88 14.34 -9.69
N GLU A 405 -23.17 13.21 -9.66
CA GLU A 405 -23.72 11.85 -9.71
C GLU A 405 -23.10 10.99 -8.60
N VAL A 406 -23.91 10.27 -7.83
CA VAL A 406 -23.40 9.39 -6.76
C VAL A 406 -22.89 8.09 -7.36
N ILE A 407 -21.60 7.81 -7.17
CA ILE A 407 -20.97 6.55 -7.58
C ILE A 407 -21.00 5.56 -6.43
N GLN A 408 -20.69 6.05 -5.23
CA GLN A 408 -20.58 5.23 -4.02
C GLN A 408 -21.30 5.92 -2.86
N LYS A 409 -22.06 5.14 -2.08
CA LYS A 409 -22.78 5.69 -0.93
C LYS A 409 -21.79 6.06 0.18
N PRO A 410 -21.76 7.33 0.65
CA PRO A 410 -20.84 7.73 1.72
C PRO A 410 -21.10 6.97 3.02
N SER A 411 -20.02 6.68 3.76
CA SER A 411 -20.13 6.01 5.06
C SER A 411 -20.84 6.90 6.09
N ALA A 412 -21.44 6.28 7.12
CA ALA A 412 -22.12 7.02 8.19
C ALA A 412 -21.22 8.04 8.89
N GLN A 413 -19.91 7.78 8.96
CA GLN A 413 -18.93 8.72 9.49
C GLN A 413 -18.81 9.97 8.59
N VAL A 414 -18.75 9.82 7.27
CA VAL A 414 -18.66 10.95 6.33
C VAL A 414 -19.96 11.74 6.30
N LEU A 415 -21.12 11.06 6.32
CA LEU A 415 -22.42 11.72 6.39
C LEU A 415 -22.57 12.57 7.67
N SER A 416 -22.01 12.12 8.79
CA SER A 416 -22.04 12.85 10.06
C SER A 416 -21.22 14.15 10.08
N LEU A 417 -20.31 14.35 9.11
CA LEU A 417 -19.50 15.56 9.01
C LEU A 417 -20.28 16.76 8.45
N TYR A 418 -21.39 16.50 7.76
CA TYR A 418 -22.16 17.53 7.05
C TYR A 418 -23.63 17.43 7.44
N SER A 419 -24.21 18.53 7.93
CA SER A 419 -25.66 18.57 8.18
C SER A 419 -26.42 18.52 6.86
N HIS A 420 -27.56 17.82 6.84
CA HIS A 420 -28.40 17.64 5.65
C HIS A 420 -27.74 16.87 4.49
N SER A 421 -26.62 16.18 4.72
CA SER A 421 -25.90 15.36 3.72
C SER A 421 -26.78 14.31 3.05
N GLU A 422 -27.63 13.62 3.81
CA GLU A 422 -28.58 12.64 3.25
C GLU A 422 -29.60 13.28 2.31
N LEU A 423 -30.03 14.50 2.63
CA LEU A 423 -31.00 15.25 1.83
C LEU A 423 -30.33 15.82 0.57
N ILE A 424 -29.10 16.33 0.68
CA ILE A 424 -28.29 16.77 -0.46
C ILE A 424 -28.08 15.60 -1.43
N LEU A 425 -27.58 14.46 -0.94
CA LEU A 425 -27.34 13.26 -1.75
C LEU A 425 -28.63 12.70 -2.38
N GLY A 426 -29.78 12.88 -1.71
CA GLY A 426 -31.08 12.53 -2.28
C GLY A 426 -31.46 13.30 -3.54
N PHE A 427 -30.84 14.47 -3.79
CA PHE A 427 -31.00 15.26 -5.01
C PHE A 427 -29.86 15.09 -6.02
N VAL A 428 -28.82 14.31 -5.68
CA VAL A 428 -27.69 14.00 -6.56
C VAL A 428 -28.04 12.78 -7.42
N ASP A 429 -28.82 13.03 -8.47
CA ASP A 429 -29.38 12.01 -9.37
C ASP A 429 -28.71 11.96 -10.75
N GLY A 430 -27.60 12.68 -10.92
CA GLY A 430 -26.92 12.82 -12.21
C GLY A 430 -27.68 13.66 -13.24
N LYS A 431 -28.71 14.41 -12.83
CA LYS A 431 -29.53 15.29 -13.70
C LYS A 431 -29.64 16.72 -13.20
N SER A 432 -29.72 16.93 -11.89
CA SER A 432 -29.84 18.26 -11.30
C SER A 432 -28.47 18.94 -11.16
N SER A 433 -28.35 20.21 -11.55
CA SER A 433 -27.13 21.00 -11.31
C SER A 433 -26.96 21.36 -9.84
N ILE A 434 -25.74 21.73 -9.42
CA ILE A 434 -25.45 22.21 -8.06
C ILE A 434 -26.35 23.40 -7.69
N GLU A 435 -26.56 24.35 -8.60
CA GLU A 435 -27.50 25.48 -8.44
C GLU A 435 -28.94 25.02 -8.17
N SER A 436 -29.42 24.02 -8.94
CA SER A 436 -30.76 23.47 -8.76
C SER A 436 -30.91 22.76 -7.42
N ILE A 437 -29.87 22.03 -7.00
CA ILE A 437 -29.81 21.36 -5.70
C ILE A 437 -29.79 22.41 -4.58
N ALA A 438 -28.96 23.44 -4.70
CA ALA A 438 -28.87 24.56 -3.75
C ALA A 438 -30.23 25.20 -3.50
N THR A 439 -30.97 25.47 -4.58
CA THR A 439 -32.33 26.05 -4.51
C THR A 439 -33.31 25.10 -3.82
N LYS A 440 -33.28 23.80 -4.13
CA LYS A 440 -34.20 22.80 -3.55
C LYS A 440 -33.94 22.55 -2.06
N VAL A 441 -32.67 22.58 -1.66
CA VAL A 441 -32.23 22.31 -0.30
C VAL A 441 -32.23 23.57 0.57
N GLY A 442 -32.21 24.76 -0.05
CA GLY A 442 -32.14 26.04 0.66
C GLY A 442 -30.76 26.32 1.25
N ILE A 443 -29.69 25.83 0.61
CA ILE A 443 -28.29 26.04 1.01
C ILE A 443 -27.61 26.93 -0.03
N ASP A 444 -26.70 27.79 0.43
CA ASP A 444 -25.90 28.63 -0.45
C ASP A 444 -25.02 27.79 -1.40
N GLU A 445 -24.95 28.20 -2.67
CA GLU A 445 -24.20 27.50 -3.72
C GLU A 445 -22.72 27.32 -3.37
N THR A 446 -22.09 28.31 -2.74
CA THR A 446 -20.66 28.25 -2.39
C THR A 446 -20.37 27.18 -1.34
N ILE A 447 -21.32 26.95 -0.44
CA ILE A 447 -21.23 25.89 0.58
C ILE A 447 -21.38 24.53 -0.10
N LEU A 448 -22.36 24.37 -0.99
CA LEU A 448 -22.58 23.13 -1.73
C LEU A 448 -21.42 22.78 -2.66
N ILE A 449 -20.80 23.76 -3.32
CA ILE A 449 -19.58 23.58 -4.11
C ILE A 449 -18.46 23.00 -3.23
N THR A 450 -18.28 23.53 -2.02
CA THR A 450 -17.26 23.03 -1.09
C THR A 450 -17.56 21.58 -0.65
N VAL A 451 -18.82 21.27 -0.37
CA VAL A 451 -19.26 19.91 0.00
C VAL A 451 -19.03 18.93 -1.15
N PHE A 452 -19.42 19.30 -2.38
CA PHE A 452 -19.22 18.46 -3.55
C PHE A 452 -17.74 18.31 -3.92
N SER A 453 -16.92 19.34 -3.73
CA SER A 453 -15.46 19.23 -3.87
C SER A 453 -14.89 18.15 -2.96
N GLU A 454 -15.36 18.07 -1.72
CA GLU A 454 -14.89 17.06 -0.78
C GLU A 454 -15.47 15.67 -1.03
N LEU A 455 -16.73 15.57 -1.44
CA LEU A 455 -17.32 14.29 -1.83
C LEU A 455 -16.66 13.72 -3.09
N TYR A 456 -16.31 14.57 -4.05
CA TYR A 456 -15.56 14.20 -5.26
C TYR A 456 -14.15 13.74 -4.91
N ARG A 457 -13.41 14.51 -4.09
CA ARG A 457 -12.06 14.14 -3.65
C ARG A 457 -12.01 12.79 -2.94
N ARG A 458 -13.08 12.42 -2.25
CA ARG A 458 -13.20 11.14 -1.52
C ARG A 458 -13.81 10.01 -2.37
N GLY A 459 -14.07 10.23 -3.65
CA GLY A 459 -14.57 9.21 -4.58
C GLY A 459 -16.05 8.85 -4.43
N TYR A 460 -16.85 9.64 -3.69
CA TYR A 460 -18.26 9.33 -3.50
C TYR A 460 -19.15 9.80 -4.64
N ILE A 461 -18.74 10.84 -5.34
CA ILE A 461 -19.47 11.42 -6.46
C ILE A 461 -18.56 11.66 -7.66
N GLU A 462 -19.16 11.63 -8.84
CA GLU A 462 -18.59 12.12 -10.09
C GLU A 462 -19.29 13.43 -10.47
N LEU A 463 -18.61 14.25 -11.29
CA LEU A 463 -19.17 15.51 -11.78
C LEU A 463 -19.23 15.46 -13.31
N LYS A 464 -20.43 15.59 -13.86
CA LYS A 464 -20.62 15.90 -15.28
C LYS A 464 -20.42 17.40 -15.45
N PHE A 465 -19.27 17.76 -16.02
CA PHE A 465 -18.93 19.14 -16.31
C PHE A 465 -19.86 19.70 -17.39
N ALA A 466 -20.61 20.75 -17.07
CA ALA A 466 -21.35 21.47 -18.08
C ALA A 466 -20.37 22.09 -19.07
N ASN A 467 -20.54 21.92 -20.38
CA ASN A 467 -19.63 22.48 -21.39
C ASN A 467 -19.37 23.96 -21.12
N THR A 468 -18.17 24.29 -20.66
CA THR A 468 -17.67 25.65 -20.68
C THR A 468 -17.30 25.95 -22.11
N THR A 469 -18.27 26.40 -22.91
CA THR A 469 -17.94 27.14 -24.14
C THR A 469 -17.02 28.29 -23.73
N PRO A 470 -15.81 28.39 -24.29
CA PRO A 470 -14.97 29.55 -24.02
C PRO A 470 -15.69 30.80 -24.56
N PRO A 471 -15.63 31.94 -23.85
CA PRO A 471 -16.08 33.22 -24.40
C PRO A 471 -15.28 33.62 -25.65
#